data_AF-A0A668W359-F1
#
_entry.id   AF-A0A668W359-F1
#
_cell.length_a   1.000
_cell.length_b   1.000
_cell.length_c   1.000
_cell.angle_alpha   90.00
_cell.angle_beta   90.00
_cell.angle_gamma   90.00
#
_symmetry.space_group_name_H-M   'P 1'
#
loop_
_entity.id
_entity.type
_entity.pdbx_description
1 polymer ?
#
loop_
_entity_poly.entity_id
_entity_poly.type
_entity_poly.pdbx_seq_one_letter_code
_entity_poly.pdbx_strand_id
1 'polypeptide(L)'
;MAASLVFRLHDRGPELVREVLLERGWEEYNEGEREEEDWNLYWRGSSFQTSQYHNLLPWQRLNHHPKTVGITRKDCLARNLRRMKATFGSALYDFSPTTFILPNDYTCFLAEYNRLRLARGTSVYWIVKPVDLSRGRGIFIFEDIKDLVYDCSVVIQRYISSSLLISGYKFDLRIYVCVKSFHPLTVYIHQEGLVRFATEKFNLSSLHNLYAHLTNTSINKFGPFYKTEKGRVGRGCKWTMSKFRHFLHSQQINELLLWQRINNIVTLTLLAIATSVPSCPNCVELFGFDILIDAKFKPWLLEVNYSPALTLDCQADISVKKKLVSDVIDMMNYTLTDSLRDRAYRKHRYKQPCFKANHPSAPVLSTLNHQKKKRGNKGSHTQILPLLKTSHQPEKTKRGKLKQRDLEANYQRSFTRPAASWKLPNIYRYCKFAKWNGQHIPPVKVGDFIRTFPFNRATLKASQHELDIRTILQEIQSLTGQLVLGKGHKMKSRREEKVTADKDADTDFDSLLWGPKDPPLISQCFKST
;
A
#
# COMPACT_ATOMS: atom_id res chain seq x y z
N MET A 1 2.63 -34.31 -11.94
CA MET A 1 3.50 -33.13 -11.72
C MET A 1 2.62 -31.98 -11.29
N ALA A 2 2.95 -31.29 -10.19
CA ALA A 2 2.26 -30.05 -9.83
C ALA A 2 2.49 -29.03 -10.96
N ALA A 3 1.44 -28.33 -11.39
CA ALA A 3 1.60 -27.30 -12.42
C ALA A 3 2.25 -26.07 -11.80
N SER A 4 3.10 -25.38 -12.55
CA SER A 4 3.66 -24.10 -12.11
C SER A 4 2.55 -23.06 -11.93
N LEU A 5 2.72 -22.16 -10.96
CA LEU A 5 1.87 -20.98 -10.80
C LEU A 5 2.18 -19.98 -11.92
N VAL A 6 1.14 -19.30 -12.42
CA VAL A 6 1.24 -18.41 -13.57
C VAL A 6 0.93 -16.97 -13.15
N PHE A 7 1.76 -16.01 -13.55
CA PHE A 7 1.52 -14.60 -13.26
C PHE A 7 1.38 -13.76 -14.53
N ARG A 8 0.54 -12.73 -14.47
CA ARG A 8 0.38 -11.69 -15.50
C ARG A 8 0.89 -10.37 -14.96
N LEU A 9 1.79 -9.73 -15.69
CA LEU A 9 2.18 -8.34 -15.48
C LEU A 9 1.58 -7.50 -16.60
N HIS A 10 0.80 -6.48 -16.26
CA HIS A 10 0.33 -5.54 -17.26
C HIS A 10 1.47 -4.62 -17.73
N ASP A 11 1.52 -4.29 -19.02
CA ASP A 11 2.63 -3.57 -19.67
C ASP A 11 3.16 -2.39 -18.84
N ARG A 12 4.47 -2.45 -18.52
CA ARG A 12 5.20 -1.61 -17.54
C ARG A 12 5.04 -1.98 -16.07
N GLY A 13 4.69 -3.24 -15.77
CA GLY A 13 4.81 -3.80 -14.43
C GLY A 13 6.24 -3.66 -13.85
N PRO A 14 6.42 -3.60 -12.53
CA PRO A 14 7.75 -3.42 -11.94
C PRO A 14 8.64 -4.65 -12.21
N GLU A 15 9.82 -4.45 -12.79
CA GLU A 15 10.76 -5.54 -13.12
C GLU A 15 11.13 -6.39 -11.89
N LEU A 16 11.24 -5.76 -10.72
CA LEU A 16 11.48 -6.47 -9.46
C LEU A 16 10.40 -7.52 -9.14
N VAL A 17 9.14 -7.26 -9.51
CA VAL A 17 8.06 -8.24 -9.31
C VAL A 17 8.24 -9.44 -10.24
N ARG A 18 8.62 -9.19 -11.50
CA ARG A 18 8.97 -10.26 -12.45
C ARG A 18 10.11 -11.11 -11.92
N GLU A 19 11.22 -10.48 -11.53
CA GLU A 19 12.42 -11.14 -10.98
C GLU A 19 12.06 -12.07 -9.81
N VAL A 20 11.35 -11.56 -8.81
CA VAL A 20 10.97 -12.34 -7.61
C VAL A 20 10.05 -13.52 -7.95
N LEU A 21 9.13 -13.36 -8.90
CA LEU A 21 8.21 -14.43 -9.29
C LEU A 21 8.95 -15.53 -10.08
N LEU A 22 9.83 -15.15 -11.02
CA LEU A 22 10.65 -16.11 -11.76
C LEU A 22 11.62 -16.87 -10.85
N GLU A 23 12.25 -16.20 -9.88
CA GLU A 23 13.10 -16.85 -8.87
C GLU A 23 12.33 -17.86 -8.00
N ARG A 24 11.02 -17.66 -7.83
CA ARG A 24 10.12 -18.59 -7.14
C ARG A 24 9.63 -19.74 -8.02
N GLY A 25 10.09 -19.83 -9.27
CA GLY A 25 9.67 -20.86 -10.22
C GLY A 25 8.28 -20.65 -10.82
N TRP A 26 7.77 -19.41 -10.80
CA TRP A 26 6.52 -19.07 -11.48
C TRP A 26 6.76 -18.86 -12.98
N GLU A 27 5.72 -19.07 -13.77
CA GLU A 27 5.75 -18.85 -15.22
C GLU A 27 5.02 -17.55 -15.57
N GLU A 28 5.60 -16.74 -16.46
CA GLU A 28 4.92 -15.56 -17.00
C GLU A 28 3.83 -15.99 -17.97
N TYR A 29 2.67 -15.33 -17.89
CA TYR A 29 1.53 -15.61 -18.74
C TYR A 29 1.84 -15.27 -20.20
N ASN A 30 1.54 -16.20 -21.10
CA ASN A 30 1.73 -16.06 -22.54
C ASN A 30 0.38 -16.22 -23.26
N GLU A 31 -0.08 -15.14 -23.90
CA GLU A 31 -1.36 -15.09 -24.63
C GLU A 31 -1.45 -16.08 -25.80
N GLY A 32 -0.31 -16.52 -26.36
CA GLY A 32 -0.27 -17.50 -27.46
C GLY A 32 -0.34 -18.96 -27.03
N GLU A 33 -0.09 -19.26 -25.74
CA GLU A 33 0.01 -20.63 -25.21
C GLU A 33 -1.08 -20.97 -24.20
N ARG A 34 -1.82 -19.97 -23.71
CA ARG A 34 -2.76 -20.11 -22.60
C ARG A 34 -4.09 -19.44 -22.88
N GLU A 35 -5.15 -19.97 -22.27
CA GLU A 35 -6.46 -19.35 -22.24
C GLU A 35 -6.44 -18.08 -21.37
N GLU A 36 -7.30 -17.10 -21.68
CA GLU A 36 -7.33 -15.76 -21.05
C GLU A 36 -7.43 -15.80 -19.50
N GLU A 37 -8.05 -16.84 -18.96
CA GLU A 37 -8.31 -17.02 -17.53
C GLU A 37 -7.26 -17.92 -16.82
N ASP A 38 -6.32 -18.52 -17.56
CA ASP A 38 -5.31 -19.48 -17.05
C ASP A 38 -4.13 -18.79 -16.34
N TRP A 39 -4.43 -18.02 -15.29
CA TRP A 39 -3.43 -17.33 -14.47
C TRP A 39 -3.78 -17.41 -12.97
N ASN A 40 -2.79 -17.20 -12.11
CA ASN A 40 -2.92 -17.21 -10.66
C ASN A 40 -2.79 -15.81 -10.05
N LEU A 41 -1.87 -14.99 -10.55
CA LEU A 41 -1.66 -13.61 -10.09
C LEU A 41 -1.79 -12.66 -11.26
N TYR A 42 -2.61 -11.60 -11.12
CA TYR A 42 -2.54 -10.45 -12.01
C TYR A 42 -2.05 -9.24 -11.23
N TRP A 43 -0.84 -8.80 -11.53
CA TRP A 43 -0.24 -7.61 -10.95
C TRP A 43 -0.33 -6.42 -11.90
N ARG A 44 -0.87 -5.31 -11.39
CA ARG A 44 -0.97 -4.03 -12.11
C ARG A 44 -0.40 -2.88 -11.30
N GLY A 45 0.06 -1.84 -12.00
CA GLY A 45 0.38 -0.55 -11.37
C GLY A 45 -0.85 0.34 -11.18
N SER A 46 -1.91 0.11 -11.95
CA SER A 46 -3.18 0.86 -11.96
C SER A 46 -4.33 0.05 -11.35
N SER A 47 -5.42 0.74 -11.00
CA SER A 47 -6.65 0.09 -10.54
C SER A 47 -7.25 -0.86 -11.59
N PHE A 48 -7.90 -1.92 -11.13
CA PHE A 48 -8.73 -2.79 -11.99
C PHE A 48 -10.12 -2.20 -12.18
N GLN A 49 -10.77 -2.61 -13.28
CA GLN A 49 -12.18 -2.29 -13.53
C GLN A 49 -13.09 -3.13 -12.64
N THR A 50 -14.31 -2.63 -12.39
CA THR A 50 -15.31 -3.32 -11.57
C THR A 50 -15.57 -4.75 -12.04
N SER A 51 -15.74 -4.99 -13.34
CA SER A 51 -15.96 -6.31 -13.93
C SER A 51 -14.86 -7.33 -13.61
N GLN A 52 -13.60 -6.87 -13.55
CA GLN A 52 -12.46 -7.74 -13.28
C GLN A 52 -12.44 -8.26 -11.85
N TYR A 53 -12.97 -7.50 -10.88
CA TYR A 53 -13.15 -8.00 -9.52
C TYR A 53 -14.27 -9.05 -9.43
N HIS A 54 -15.34 -8.89 -10.21
CA HIS A 54 -16.50 -9.78 -10.18
C HIS A 54 -16.21 -11.13 -10.84
N ASN A 55 -15.35 -11.14 -11.86
CA ASN A 55 -15.03 -12.33 -12.65
C ASN A 55 -13.83 -13.13 -12.11
N LEU A 56 -13.36 -12.86 -10.88
CA LEU A 56 -12.23 -13.59 -10.30
C LEU A 56 -12.57 -15.04 -10.01
N LEU A 57 -11.75 -15.95 -10.54
CA LEU A 57 -11.82 -17.37 -10.24
C LEU A 57 -11.18 -17.69 -8.87
N PRO A 58 -11.54 -18.83 -8.25
CA PRO A 58 -11.06 -19.18 -6.90
C PRO A 58 -9.53 -19.19 -6.73
N TRP A 59 -8.78 -19.50 -7.78
CA TRP A 59 -7.30 -19.57 -7.76
C TRP A 59 -6.59 -18.28 -8.19
N GLN A 60 -7.35 -17.25 -8.59
CA GLN A 60 -6.84 -15.98 -9.06
C GLN A 60 -6.71 -14.98 -7.91
N ARG A 61 -5.68 -14.12 -7.95
CA ARG A 61 -5.51 -13.00 -7.02
C ARG A 61 -5.15 -11.71 -7.76
N LEU A 62 -5.59 -10.59 -7.19
CA LEU A 62 -5.24 -9.24 -7.65
C LEU A 62 -4.46 -8.49 -6.57
N ASN A 63 -3.56 -7.60 -7.00
CA ASN A 63 -2.74 -6.78 -6.11
C ASN A 63 -3.39 -5.45 -5.69
N HIS A 64 -4.70 -5.28 -5.93
CA HIS A 64 -5.45 -4.10 -5.51
C HIS A 64 -6.82 -4.45 -4.96
N HIS A 65 -7.26 -3.69 -3.96
CA HIS A 65 -8.67 -3.66 -3.52
C HIS A 65 -9.44 -2.56 -4.28
N PRO A 66 -10.73 -2.76 -4.58
CA PRO A 66 -11.55 -1.71 -5.17
C PRO A 66 -11.76 -0.52 -4.22
N LYS A 67 -12.04 0.66 -4.78
CA LYS A 67 -12.39 1.90 -4.04
C LYS A 67 -11.34 2.41 -3.03
N THR A 68 -10.09 1.94 -3.09
CA THR A 68 -8.97 2.44 -2.27
C THR A 68 -8.57 3.88 -2.60
N VAL A 69 -9.04 4.42 -3.73
CA VAL A 69 -8.91 5.83 -4.13
C VAL A 69 -9.34 6.83 -3.05
N GLY A 70 -10.23 6.42 -2.13
CA GLY A 70 -10.69 7.23 -1.02
C GLY A 70 -9.58 7.72 -0.08
N ILE A 71 -8.45 7.01 0.01
CA ILE A 71 -7.28 7.44 0.81
C ILE A 71 -6.02 7.71 -0.02
N THR A 72 -5.98 7.31 -1.28
CA THR A 72 -4.76 7.39 -2.11
C THR A 72 -4.71 8.64 -3.00
N ARG A 73 -5.87 9.25 -3.28
CA ARG A 73 -5.94 10.60 -3.85
C ARG A 73 -5.95 11.65 -2.75
N LYS A 74 -5.20 12.75 -2.92
CA LYS A 74 -4.99 13.77 -1.88
C LYS A 74 -6.27 14.45 -1.41
N ASP A 75 -7.13 14.83 -2.36
CA ASP A 75 -8.43 15.45 -2.11
C ASP A 75 -9.41 14.47 -1.44
N CYS A 76 -9.43 13.21 -1.88
CA CYS A 76 -10.24 12.16 -1.26
C CYS A 76 -9.79 11.88 0.18
N LEU A 77 -8.48 11.77 0.42
CA LEU A 77 -7.90 11.57 1.74
C LEU A 77 -8.28 12.72 2.68
N ALA A 78 -8.11 13.96 2.23
CA ALA A 78 -8.47 15.15 3.00
C ALA A 78 -9.96 15.16 3.37
N ARG A 79 -10.86 14.85 2.42
CA ARG A 79 -12.31 14.75 2.68
C ARG A 79 -12.65 13.65 3.68
N ASN A 80 -12.11 12.44 3.48
CA ASN A 80 -12.41 11.31 4.35
C ASN A 80 -11.87 11.53 5.77
N LEU A 81 -10.65 12.04 5.94
CA LEU A 81 -10.11 12.37 7.26
C LEU A 81 -10.86 13.51 7.93
N ARG A 82 -11.28 14.54 7.17
CA ARG A 82 -12.14 15.63 7.68
C ARG A 82 -13.47 15.07 8.20
N ARG A 83 -14.11 14.16 7.46
CA ARG A 83 -15.34 13.47 7.89
C ARG A 83 -15.11 12.69 9.18
N MET A 84 -14.08 11.85 9.23
CA MET A 84 -13.78 11.06 10.43
C MET A 84 -13.46 11.94 11.64
N LYS A 85 -12.73 13.05 11.45
CA LYS A 85 -12.45 14.04 12.50
C LYS A 85 -13.72 14.71 13.02
N ALA A 86 -14.67 15.04 12.14
CA ALA A 86 -15.95 15.63 12.54
C ALA A 86 -16.83 14.63 13.32
N THR A 87 -16.80 13.35 12.95
CA THR A 87 -17.62 12.31 13.60
C THR A 87 -17.03 11.82 14.93
N PHE A 88 -15.71 11.66 15.02
CA PHE A 88 -15.03 10.99 16.15
C PHE A 88 -14.12 11.93 16.95
N GLY A 89 -13.98 13.19 16.55
CA GLY A 89 -13.26 14.23 17.28
C GLY A 89 -11.80 14.38 16.90
N SER A 90 -11.25 15.54 17.27
CA SER A 90 -9.87 15.93 16.98
C SER A 90 -8.84 15.09 17.73
N ALA A 91 -9.12 14.66 18.96
CA ALA A 91 -8.16 13.89 19.77
C ALA A 91 -7.65 12.62 19.08
N LEU A 92 -8.47 11.99 18.23
CA LEU A 92 -8.13 10.79 17.48
C LEU A 92 -7.54 11.10 16.10
N TYR A 93 -8.06 12.13 15.41
CA TYR A 93 -7.74 12.43 14.00
C TYR A 93 -6.81 13.65 13.84
N ASP A 94 -6.14 14.10 14.88
CA ASP A 94 -5.13 15.17 14.83
C ASP A 94 -3.73 14.66 14.41
N PHE A 95 -3.69 13.77 13.42
CA PHE A 95 -2.45 13.25 12.83
C PHE A 95 -2.26 13.64 11.36
N SER A 96 -3.20 14.37 10.77
CA SER A 96 -3.08 14.96 9.43
C SER A 96 -3.08 16.49 9.55
N PRO A 97 -2.21 17.21 8.84
CA PRO A 97 -2.22 18.66 8.89
C PRO A 97 -3.54 19.24 8.36
N THR A 98 -3.92 20.43 8.83
CA THR A 98 -5.07 21.18 8.32
C THR A 98 -4.97 21.34 6.80
N THR A 99 -6.05 21.01 6.11
CA THR A 99 -6.05 20.83 4.65
C THR A 99 -7.33 21.39 4.02
N PHE A 100 -7.18 22.11 2.91
CA PHE A 100 -8.22 22.73 2.11
C PHE A 100 -8.10 22.29 0.64
N ILE A 101 -9.22 22.12 -0.04
CA ILE A 101 -9.29 21.65 -1.43
C ILE A 101 -9.80 22.80 -2.30
N LEU A 102 -8.93 23.38 -3.12
CA LEU A 102 -9.27 24.49 -3.99
C LEU A 102 -9.78 24.01 -5.36
N PRO A 103 -10.68 24.80 -6.00
CA PRO A 103 -11.14 26.14 -5.57
C PRO A 103 -12.23 26.13 -4.49
N ASN A 104 -12.86 24.99 -4.22
CA ASN A 104 -14.08 24.90 -3.40
C ASN A 104 -13.91 25.41 -1.95
N ASP A 105 -12.76 25.17 -1.33
CA ASP A 105 -12.48 25.58 0.05
C ASP A 105 -11.75 26.95 0.13
N TYR A 106 -11.68 27.75 -0.95
CA TYR A 106 -10.88 28.98 -0.98
C TYR A 106 -11.22 29.97 0.13
N THR A 107 -12.52 30.23 0.35
CA THR A 107 -12.99 31.16 1.39
C THR A 107 -12.68 30.64 2.80
N CYS A 108 -12.85 29.33 3.04
CA CYS A 108 -12.48 28.69 4.29
C CYS A 108 -10.96 28.75 4.56
N PHE A 109 -10.15 28.53 3.51
CA PHE A 109 -8.71 28.67 3.57
C PHE A 109 -8.31 30.11 3.92
N LEU A 110 -8.88 31.11 3.23
CA LEU A 110 -8.56 32.52 3.46
C LEU A 110 -8.91 32.96 4.89
N ALA A 111 -10.04 32.51 5.42
CA ALA A 111 -10.43 32.77 6.80
C ALA A 111 -9.41 32.20 7.80
N GLU A 112 -8.98 30.96 7.62
CA GLU A 112 -7.97 30.33 8.48
C GLU A 112 -6.59 30.96 8.34
N TYR A 113 -6.18 31.28 7.11
CA TYR A 113 -4.95 32.01 6.80
C TYR A 113 -4.90 33.34 7.54
N ASN A 114 -5.96 34.15 7.45
CA ASN A 114 -6.04 35.45 8.12
C ASN A 114 -6.04 35.29 9.65
N ARG A 115 -6.79 34.32 10.19
CA ARG A 115 -6.83 34.02 11.62
C ARG A 115 -5.44 33.69 12.17
N LEU A 116 -4.69 32.85 11.46
CA LEU A 116 -3.35 32.42 11.86
C LEU A 116 -2.31 33.53 11.69
N ARG A 117 -2.42 34.36 10.65
CA ARG A 117 -1.54 35.51 10.42
C ARG A 117 -1.65 36.56 11.53
N LEU A 118 -2.85 36.75 12.09
CA LEU A 118 -3.09 37.69 13.19
C LEU A 118 -2.61 37.17 14.55
N ALA A 119 -2.39 35.87 14.69
CA ALA A 119 -1.82 35.29 15.90
C ALA A 119 -0.33 35.67 16.00
N ARG A 120 0.00 36.59 16.91
CA ARG A 120 1.38 37.11 17.08
C ARG A 120 2.39 35.99 17.36
N GLY A 121 3.55 36.06 16.72
CA GLY A 121 4.76 35.36 17.14
C GLY A 121 5.12 34.04 16.42
N THR A 122 4.44 33.64 15.35
CA THR A 122 4.86 32.44 14.58
C THR A 122 4.51 32.56 13.09
N SER A 123 5.53 32.50 12.22
CA SER A 123 5.33 32.36 10.78
C SER A 123 4.63 31.04 10.45
N VAL A 124 3.58 31.12 9.63
CA VAL A 124 2.79 29.96 9.20
C VAL A 124 2.99 29.76 7.71
N TYR A 125 3.50 28.58 7.37
CA TYR A 125 3.78 28.19 6.00
C TYR A 125 2.71 27.21 5.49
N TRP A 126 2.47 27.25 4.19
CA TRP A 126 1.50 26.42 3.50
C TRP A 126 2.17 25.70 2.34
N ILE A 127 1.76 24.47 2.07
CA ILE A 127 2.24 23.68 0.94
C ILE A 127 1.08 23.40 0.00
N VAL A 128 1.29 23.73 -1.28
CA VAL A 128 0.34 23.46 -2.37
C VAL A 128 0.71 22.14 -3.02
N LYS A 129 -0.27 21.29 -3.25
CA LYS A 129 -0.10 19.98 -3.89
C LYS A 129 -1.19 19.80 -4.95
N PRO A 130 -0.85 19.71 -6.24
CA PRO A 130 -1.84 19.39 -7.27
C PRO A 130 -2.49 18.04 -7.01
N VAL A 131 -3.80 17.95 -7.21
CA VAL A 131 -4.59 16.74 -6.90
C VAL A 131 -4.14 15.56 -7.77
N ASP A 132 -4.06 15.79 -9.08
CA ASP A 132 -3.85 14.74 -10.09
C ASP A 132 -2.37 14.49 -10.42
N LEU A 133 -1.45 15.23 -9.81
CA LEU A 133 0.00 15.02 -9.98
C LEU A 133 0.61 14.21 -8.83
N SER A 134 1.71 13.53 -9.13
CA SER A 134 2.50 12.75 -8.18
C SER A 134 3.99 13.08 -8.34
N ARG A 135 4.84 12.43 -7.54
CA ARG A 135 6.31 12.56 -7.59
C ARG A 135 6.83 13.96 -7.24
N GLY A 136 6.03 14.73 -6.51
CA GLY A 136 6.32 16.09 -6.08
C GLY A 136 6.21 17.17 -7.17
N ARG A 137 5.66 16.83 -8.34
CA ARG A 137 5.46 17.80 -9.44
C ARG A 137 4.43 18.86 -9.07
N GLY A 138 4.76 20.12 -9.35
CA GLY A 138 3.90 21.29 -9.08
C GLY A 138 3.72 21.60 -7.59
N ILE A 139 4.50 20.97 -6.70
CA ILE A 139 4.49 21.28 -5.27
C ILE A 139 5.35 22.51 -5.02
N PHE A 140 4.81 23.48 -4.29
CA PHE A 140 5.57 24.61 -3.76
C PHE A 140 5.08 24.97 -2.37
N ILE A 141 5.90 25.73 -1.65
CA ILE A 141 5.63 26.20 -0.28
C ILE A 141 5.59 27.72 -0.32
N PHE A 142 4.66 28.31 0.42
CA PHE A 142 4.51 29.75 0.52
C PHE A 142 4.20 30.20 1.94
N GLU A 143 4.49 31.48 2.21
CA GLU A 143 4.13 32.19 3.43
C GLU A 143 3.14 33.30 3.12
N ASP A 144 3.42 34.15 2.13
CA ASP A 144 2.52 35.22 1.69
C ASP A 144 1.49 34.67 0.69
N ILE A 145 0.22 35.05 0.90
CA ILE A 145 -0.89 34.71 0.00
C ILE A 145 -0.66 35.15 -1.44
N LYS A 146 0.16 36.18 -1.68
CA LYS A 146 0.51 36.65 -3.04
C LYS A 146 1.23 35.59 -3.87
N ASP A 147 1.92 34.66 -3.21
CA ASP A 147 2.66 33.58 -3.88
C ASP A 147 1.74 32.38 -4.19
N LEU A 148 0.47 32.41 -3.79
CA LEU A 148 -0.49 31.36 -4.10
C LEU A 148 -0.91 31.45 -5.57
N VAL A 149 -0.35 30.57 -6.40
CA VAL A 149 -0.71 30.41 -7.81
C VAL A 149 -1.21 28.99 -8.07
N TYR A 150 -2.36 28.86 -8.73
CA TYR A 150 -2.92 27.58 -9.17
C TYR A 150 -3.80 27.74 -10.41
N ASP A 151 -3.73 26.77 -11.32
CA ASP A 151 -4.48 26.69 -12.58
C ASP A 151 -5.36 25.43 -12.67
N CYS A 152 -5.29 24.57 -11.66
CA CYS A 152 -5.98 23.31 -11.54
C CYS A 152 -6.45 23.07 -10.10
N SER A 153 -7.14 21.95 -9.86
CA SER A 153 -7.52 21.59 -8.49
C SER A 153 -6.28 21.24 -7.67
N VAL A 154 -6.12 21.93 -6.54
CA VAL A 154 -4.99 21.77 -5.63
C VAL A 154 -5.47 21.53 -4.21
N VAL A 155 -4.64 20.83 -3.46
CA VAL A 155 -4.75 20.73 -2.01
C VAL A 155 -3.78 21.72 -1.39
N ILE A 156 -4.29 22.65 -0.59
CA ILE A 156 -3.48 23.51 0.29
C ILE A 156 -3.46 22.88 1.67
N GLN A 157 -2.27 22.66 2.21
CA GLN A 157 -2.09 22.01 3.50
C GLN A 157 -1.13 22.82 4.39
N ARG A 158 -1.38 22.86 5.70
CA ARG A 158 -0.45 23.49 6.65
C ARG A 158 0.91 22.79 6.57
N TYR A 159 1.96 23.56 6.31
CA TYR A 159 3.31 23.02 6.22
C TYR A 159 3.87 22.77 7.63
N ILE A 160 4.46 21.60 7.83
CA ILE A 160 5.12 21.24 9.09
C ILE A 160 6.54 21.80 9.06
N SER A 161 6.70 23.02 9.60
CA SER A 161 7.98 23.74 9.64
C SER A 161 8.93 23.24 10.73
N SER A 162 8.41 22.72 11.84
CA SER A 162 9.19 22.15 12.94
C SER A 162 9.33 20.62 12.79
N SER A 163 9.94 20.17 11.69
CA SER A 163 10.22 18.73 11.48
C SER A 163 11.42 18.26 12.31
N LEU A 164 11.41 16.99 12.74
CA LEU A 164 12.62 16.35 13.26
C LEU A 164 13.67 16.31 12.14
N LEU A 165 14.89 16.76 12.44
CA LEU A 165 16.00 16.78 11.50
C LEU A 165 17.09 15.82 11.96
N ILE A 166 17.75 15.17 11.01
CA ILE A 166 18.95 14.37 11.29
C ILE A 166 20.10 15.02 10.55
N SER A 167 21.10 15.49 11.29
CA SER A 167 22.25 16.26 10.74
C SER A 167 21.83 17.47 9.89
N GLY A 168 20.71 18.11 10.25
CA GLY A 168 20.16 19.26 9.53
C GLY A 168 19.36 18.93 8.26
N TYR A 169 19.17 17.64 7.93
CA TYR A 169 18.35 17.22 6.79
C TYR A 169 16.95 16.83 7.23
N LYS A 170 15.95 17.30 6.50
CA LYS A 170 14.56 16.85 6.64
C LYS A 170 14.45 15.42 6.10
N PHE A 171 13.57 14.61 6.68
CA PHE A 171 13.30 13.27 6.20
C PHE A 171 11.83 12.89 6.40
N ASP A 172 11.38 11.88 5.68
CA ASP A 172 10.12 11.19 5.98
C ASP A 172 10.31 9.68 6.04
N LEU A 173 9.28 9.00 6.53
CA LEU A 173 9.18 7.56 6.62
C LEU A 173 8.23 7.04 5.55
N ARG A 174 8.73 6.20 4.65
CA ARG A 174 7.95 5.33 3.79
C ARG A 174 7.71 4.01 4.51
N ILE A 175 6.49 3.80 4.97
CA ILE A 175 6.04 2.60 5.66
C ILE A 175 5.22 1.75 4.69
N TYR A 176 5.56 0.47 4.59
CA TYR A 176 4.84 -0.47 3.72
C TYR A 176 3.75 -1.17 4.52
N VAL A 177 2.50 -0.98 4.09
CA VAL A 177 1.31 -1.51 4.75
C VAL A 177 0.61 -2.44 3.78
N CYS A 178 0.38 -3.68 4.18
CA CYS A 178 -0.34 -4.67 3.41
C CYS A 178 -1.73 -4.91 4.00
N VAL A 179 -2.78 -4.70 3.22
CA VAL A 179 -4.17 -4.97 3.62
C VAL A 179 -4.63 -6.26 2.96
N LYS A 180 -4.82 -7.30 3.76
CA LYS A 180 -5.24 -8.64 3.29
C LYS A 180 -6.74 -8.73 3.05
N SER A 181 -7.53 -7.98 3.83
CA SER A 181 -8.98 -7.92 3.73
C SER A 181 -9.51 -6.64 4.39
N PHE A 182 -10.64 -6.14 3.93
CA PHE A 182 -11.45 -5.12 4.60
C PHE A 182 -12.64 -5.71 5.37
N HIS A 183 -12.96 -6.99 5.15
CA HIS A 183 -14.11 -7.71 5.71
C HIS A 183 -13.71 -9.14 6.09
N PRO A 184 -13.21 -9.40 7.32
CA PRO A 184 -12.86 -8.42 8.34
C PRO A 184 -11.61 -7.62 7.99
N LEU A 185 -11.51 -6.38 8.48
CA LEU A 185 -10.31 -5.56 8.28
C LEU A 185 -9.09 -6.29 8.85
N THR A 186 -8.09 -6.54 8.01
CA THR A 186 -6.86 -7.25 8.38
C THR A 186 -5.68 -6.52 7.78
N VAL A 187 -4.84 -5.94 8.64
CA VAL A 187 -3.75 -5.03 8.28
C VAL A 187 -2.45 -5.55 8.83
N TYR A 188 -1.44 -5.54 7.97
CA TYR A 188 -0.07 -5.84 8.33
C TYR A 188 0.82 -4.67 7.96
N ILE A 189 1.83 -4.42 8.77
CA ILE A 189 2.88 -3.45 8.45
C ILE A 189 4.20 -4.22 8.34
N HIS A 190 4.99 -3.91 7.32
CA HIS A 190 6.28 -4.52 7.12
C HIS A 190 7.28 -4.01 8.17
N GLN A 191 8.12 -4.89 8.73
CA GLN A 191 9.14 -4.49 9.70
C GLN A 191 10.12 -3.49 9.09
N GLU A 192 10.46 -3.65 7.81
CA GLU A 192 11.28 -2.70 7.07
C GLU A 192 10.47 -1.66 6.29
N GLY A 193 11.12 -0.52 6.06
CA GLY A 193 10.62 0.61 5.31
C GLY A 193 11.80 1.45 4.84
N LEU A 194 11.53 2.63 4.28
CA LEU A 194 12.58 3.55 3.84
C LEU A 194 12.46 4.88 4.58
N VAL A 195 13.56 5.36 5.13
CA VAL A 195 13.69 6.75 5.56
C VAL A 195 14.30 7.53 4.42
N ARG A 196 13.60 8.55 3.91
CA ARG A 196 14.05 9.30 2.74
C ARG A 196 14.44 10.70 3.15
N PHE A 197 15.68 11.07 2.89
CA PHE A 197 16.24 12.36 3.25
C PHE A 197 16.13 13.35 2.10
N ALA A 198 15.90 14.61 2.47
CA ALA A 198 16.18 15.77 1.64
C ALA A 198 17.67 15.79 1.23
N THR A 199 17.96 16.34 0.06
CA THR A 199 19.34 16.43 -0.44
C THR A 199 20.08 17.66 0.05
N GLU A 200 19.37 18.67 0.52
CA GLU A 200 19.95 19.89 1.09
C GLU A 200 19.49 20.14 2.53
N LYS A 201 20.25 20.96 3.26
CA LYS A 201 19.94 21.28 4.66
C LYS A 201 18.64 22.07 4.74
N PHE A 202 17.82 21.73 5.72
CA PHE A 202 16.53 22.38 5.94
C PHE A 202 16.72 23.85 6.32
N ASN A 203 16.04 24.76 5.61
CA ASN A 203 16.12 26.19 5.88
C ASN A 203 14.81 26.89 5.49
N LEU A 204 14.10 27.48 6.45
CA LEU A 204 12.84 28.20 6.21
C LEU A 204 13.02 29.54 5.47
N SER A 205 14.23 30.10 5.43
CA SER A 205 14.51 31.31 4.65
C SER A 205 14.57 31.06 3.14
N SER A 206 14.55 29.81 2.69
CA SER A 206 14.67 29.43 1.26
C SER A 206 13.57 28.45 0.85
N LEU A 207 12.31 28.90 0.90
CA LEU A 207 11.13 28.06 0.59
C LEU A 207 11.12 27.49 -0.84
N HIS A 208 11.78 28.17 -1.78
CA HIS A 208 11.91 27.73 -3.17
C HIS A 208 12.88 26.55 -3.33
N ASN A 209 13.74 26.28 -2.34
CA ASN A 209 14.66 25.15 -2.39
C ASN A 209 13.93 23.83 -2.08
N LEU A 210 13.35 23.25 -3.13
CA LEU A 210 12.62 21.98 -3.05
C LEU A 210 13.50 20.83 -2.52
N TYR A 211 14.80 20.86 -2.74
CA TYR A 211 15.75 19.83 -2.30
C TYR A 211 15.98 19.83 -0.77
N ALA A 212 15.65 20.92 -0.08
CA ALA A 212 15.68 21.02 1.38
C ALA A 212 14.32 20.66 2.02
N HIS A 213 13.22 20.94 1.31
CA HIS A 213 11.87 20.86 1.86
C HIS A 213 11.07 19.62 1.49
N LEU A 214 11.39 18.99 0.35
CA LEU A 214 10.76 17.77 -0.15
C LEU A 214 11.72 16.59 -0.06
N THR A 215 11.18 15.41 0.25
CA THR A 215 11.91 14.17 0.54
C THR A 215 11.71 13.12 -0.54
N ASN A 216 10.87 13.40 -1.54
CA ASN A 216 10.59 12.47 -2.63
C ASN A 216 11.87 12.19 -3.43
N THR A 217 12.19 10.91 -3.62
CA THR A 217 13.35 10.48 -4.41
C THR A 217 13.28 10.96 -5.86
N SER A 218 12.09 11.09 -6.44
CA SER A 218 11.89 11.59 -7.81
C SER A 218 12.41 13.00 -8.03
N ILE A 219 12.45 13.83 -6.98
CA ILE A 219 13.03 15.18 -7.00
C ILE A 219 14.50 15.08 -6.61
N ASN A 220 14.76 14.53 -5.42
CA ASN A 220 16.07 14.54 -4.81
C ASN A 220 17.15 13.76 -5.58
N LYS A 221 16.79 12.78 -6.41
CA LYS A 221 17.77 12.08 -7.24
C LYS A 221 18.47 12.99 -8.28
N PHE A 222 17.86 14.14 -8.59
CA PHE A 222 18.42 15.16 -9.48
C PHE A 222 19.05 16.32 -8.70
N GLY A 223 19.00 16.29 -7.36
CA GLY A 223 19.62 17.31 -6.52
C GLY A 223 21.14 17.27 -6.65
N PRO A 224 21.82 18.44 -6.59
CA PRO A 224 23.26 18.55 -6.82
C PRO A 224 24.09 17.69 -5.86
N PHE A 225 23.61 17.49 -4.63
CA PHE A 225 24.31 16.75 -3.58
C PHE A 225 23.78 15.32 -3.35
N TYR A 226 23.05 14.75 -4.31
CA TYR A 226 22.46 13.42 -4.15
C TYR A 226 23.50 12.30 -3.97
N LYS A 227 24.59 12.36 -4.75
CA LYS A 227 25.67 11.36 -4.74
C LYS A 227 26.74 11.63 -3.68
N THR A 228 26.71 12.79 -3.04
CA THR A 228 27.68 13.21 -2.03
C THR A 228 27.56 12.34 -0.78
N GLU A 229 28.70 11.93 -0.23
CA GLU A 229 28.74 11.24 1.05
C GLU A 229 28.45 12.24 2.17
N LYS A 230 27.33 12.05 2.86
CA LYS A 230 26.88 12.95 3.94
C LYS A 230 27.17 12.30 5.28
N GLY A 231 28.13 12.84 6.03
CA GLY A 231 28.54 12.37 7.37
C GLY A 231 27.70 11.26 8.02
N ARG A 232 26.57 11.60 8.67
CA ARG A 232 25.68 10.59 9.27
C ARG A 232 24.64 10.00 8.30
N VAL A 233 24.17 10.77 7.31
CA VAL A 233 23.07 10.36 6.41
C VAL A 233 23.51 9.27 5.42
N GLY A 234 24.77 9.23 5.02
CA GLY A 234 25.24 8.27 4.03
C GLY A 234 24.98 8.72 2.59
N ARG A 235 25.61 8.03 1.64
CA ARG A 235 25.32 8.14 0.20
C ARG A 235 23.90 7.73 -0.16
N GLY A 236 23.30 8.40 -1.15
CA GLY A 236 21.99 8.05 -1.72
C GLY A 236 20.78 8.54 -0.91
N CYS A 237 21.02 9.19 0.24
CA CYS A 237 20.00 9.88 1.05
C CYS A 237 18.80 8.99 1.45
N LYS A 238 19.06 7.70 1.72
CA LYS A 238 18.05 6.76 2.24
C LYS A 238 18.62 5.89 3.36
N TRP A 239 17.84 5.66 4.40
CA TRP A 239 18.10 4.59 5.39
C TRP A 239 17.04 3.49 5.31
N THR A 240 17.42 2.28 5.68
CA THR A 240 16.50 1.23 6.10
C THR A 240 15.80 1.63 7.41
N MET A 241 14.62 1.07 7.69
CA MET A 241 13.93 1.31 8.95
C MET A 241 14.70 0.76 10.15
N SER A 242 15.41 -0.37 10.01
CA SER A 242 16.29 -0.88 11.08
C SER A 242 17.38 0.11 11.49
N LYS A 243 18.06 0.74 10.53
CA LYS A 243 19.02 1.82 10.82
C LYS A 243 18.37 2.99 11.55
N PHE A 244 17.14 3.36 11.18
CA PHE A 244 16.41 4.43 11.87
C PHE A 244 16.03 4.06 13.31
N ARG A 245 15.57 2.83 13.55
CA ARG A 245 15.32 2.34 14.92
C ARG A 245 16.58 2.36 15.78
N HIS A 246 17.70 1.90 15.24
CA HIS A 246 18.98 2.00 15.93
C HIS A 246 19.36 3.45 16.28
N PHE A 247 19.11 4.39 15.35
CA PHE A 247 19.27 5.81 15.63
C PHE A 247 18.34 6.27 16.77
N LEU A 248 17.05 5.92 16.76
CA LEU A 248 16.12 6.29 17.84
C LEU A 248 16.57 5.76 19.21
N HIS A 249 17.00 4.50 19.26
CA HIS A 249 17.53 3.89 20.48
C HIS A 249 18.78 4.62 20.98
N SER A 250 19.70 5.00 20.08
CA SER A 250 20.89 5.79 20.45
C SER A 250 20.56 7.16 21.02
N GLN A 251 19.37 7.70 20.71
CA GLN A 251 18.86 8.97 21.22
C GLN A 251 17.92 8.79 22.43
N GLN A 252 17.79 7.56 22.97
CA GLN A 252 16.91 7.22 24.09
C GLN A 252 15.44 7.58 23.84
N ILE A 253 15.00 7.56 22.59
CA ILE A 253 13.61 7.82 22.21
C ILE A 253 12.79 6.55 22.44
N ASN A 254 11.60 6.70 23.03
CA ASN A 254 10.66 5.60 23.19
C ASN A 254 10.07 5.17 21.83
N GLU A 255 10.76 4.23 21.18
CA GLU A 255 10.40 3.67 19.87
C GLU A 255 9.00 3.03 19.91
N LEU A 256 8.67 2.30 20.98
CA LEU A 256 7.41 1.58 21.11
C LEU A 256 6.20 2.52 21.05
N LEU A 257 6.27 3.64 21.78
CA LEU A 257 5.21 4.65 21.76
C LEU A 257 5.09 5.34 20.39
N LEU A 258 6.21 5.68 19.77
CA LEU A 258 6.22 6.27 18.43
C LEU A 258 5.58 5.33 17.41
N TRP A 259 5.95 4.05 17.45
CA TRP A 259 5.44 3.04 16.54
C TRP A 259 3.97 2.73 16.78
N GLN A 260 3.51 2.73 18.04
CA GLN A 260 2.08 2.63 18.32
C GLN A 260 1.29 3.80 17.72
N ARG A 261 1.81 5.04 17.82
CA ARG A 261 1.16 6.20 17.20
C ARG A 261 1.09 6.06 15.67
N ILE A 262 2.13 5.52 15.05
CA ILE A 262 2.16 5.20 13.61
C ILE A 262 1.12 4.11 13.26
N ASN A 263 1.03 3.03 14.05
CA ASN A 263 0.01 1.99 13.87
C ASN A 263 -1.40 2.57 13.94
N ASN A 264 -1.65 3.47 14.90
CA ASN A 264 -2.92 4.17 15.02
C ASN A 264 -3.22 5.00 13.77
N ILE A 265 -2.25 5.77 13.25
CA ILE A 265 -2.41 6.53 12.01
C ILE A 265 -2.85 5.63 10.86
N VAL A 266 -2.18 4.49 10.67
CA VAL A 266 -2.50 3.54 9.60
C VAL A 266 -3.92 3.00 9.75
N THR A 267 -4.26 2.47 10.93
CA THR A 267 -5.59 1.90 11.20
C THR A 267 -6.69 2.94 11.05
N LEU A 268 -6.55 4.11 11.66
CA LEU A 268 -7.54 5.20 11.61
C LEU A 268 -7.74 5.73 10.19
N THR A 269 -6.69 5.73 9.36
CA THR A 269 -6.77 6.09 7.94
C THR A 269 -7.54 5.04 7.15
N LEU A 270 -7.28 3.75 7.37
CA LEU A 270 -7.97 2.66 6.69
C LEU A 270 -9.46 2.58 7.08
N LEU A 271 -9.79 2.83 8.35
CA LEU A 271 -11.18 2.92 8.82
C LEU A 271 -11.98 4.00 8.09
N ALA A 272 -11.32 5.04 7.56
CA ALA A 272 -11.99 6.11 6.81
C ALA A 272 -12.62 5.63 5.49
N ILE A 273 -12.21 4.47 4.96
CA ILE A 273 -12.78 3.88 3.75
C ILE A 273 -13.30 2.46 3.93
N ALA A 274 -13.06 1.83 5.09
CA ALA A 274 -13.30 0.40 5.27
C ALA A 274 -14.73 -0.04 4.96
N THR A 275 -15.75 0.76 5.33
CA THR A 275 -17.16 0.49 5.02
C THR A 275 -17.53 0.65 3.55
N SER A 276 -16.72 1.39 2.78
CA SER A 276 -16.97 1.66 1.36
C SER A 276 -16.34 0.63 0.43
N VAL A 277 -15.29 -0.08 0.89
CA VAL A 277 -14.56 -1.08 0.12
C VAL A 277 -15.31 -2.42 0.19
N PRO A 278 -15.82 -2.99 -0.90
CA PRO A 278 -16.54 -4.28 -0.85
C PRO A 278 -15.61 -5.43 -0.43
N SER A 279 -16.22 -6.53 0.02
CA SER A 279 -15.48 -7.77 0.29
C SER A 279 -14.88 -8.34 -1.00
N CYS A 280 -13.57 -8.52 -1.00
CA CYS A 280 -12.79 -9.06 -2.11
C CYS A 280 -11.69 -9.98 -1.55
N PRO A 281 -12.00 -11.25 -1.21
CA PRO A 281 -11.08 -12.14 -0.48
C PRO A 281 -9.80 -12.47 -1.27
N ASN A 282 -9.90 -12.43 -2.60
CA ASN A 282 -8.81 -12.69 -3.54
C ASN A 282 -7.96 -11.45 -3.86
N CYS A 283 -8.20 -10.32 -3.18
CA CYS A 283 -7.40 -9.11 -3.35
C CYS A 283 -6.48 -8.91 -2.15
N VAL A 284 -5.28 -8.37 -2.42
CA VAL A 284 -4.32 -7.92 -1.43
C VAL A 284 -3.80 -6.57 -1.90
N GLU A 285 -3.66 -5.60 -1.00
CA GLU A 285 -3.24 -4.26 -1.39
C GLU A 285 -1.98 -3.85 -0.61
N LEU A 286 -0.95 -3.42 -1.35
CA LEU A 286 0.27 -2.86 -0.78
C LEU A 286 0.24 -1.34 -0.89
N PHE A 287 0.13 -0.66 0.25
CA PHE A 287 0.23 0.78 0.36
C PHE A 287 1.63 1.22 0.80
N GLY A 288 2.04 2.39 0.33
CA GLY A 288 3.15 3.16 0.90
C GLY A 288 2.62 4.36 1.68
N PHE A 289 2.68 4.31 3.00
CA PHE A 289 2.35 5.43 3.87
C PHE A 289 3.55 6.36 4.02
N ASP A 290 3.33 7.66 3.82
CA ASP A 290 4.37 8.68 3.98
C ASP A 290 4.10 9.43 5.28
N ILE A 291 4.97 9.24 6.26
CA ILE A 291 4.84 9.81 7.60
C ILE A 291 6.01 10.73 7.89
N LEU A 292 5.72 11.95 8.34
CA LEU A 292 6.70 12.90 8.85
C LEU A 292 6.70 12.87 10.38
N ILE A 293 7.87 12.94 11.00
CA ILE A 293 7.98 13.12 12.46
C ILE A 293 8.37 14.57 12.73
N ASP A 294 7.62 15.24 13.61
CA ASP A 294 7.96 16.59 14.05
C ASP A 294 9.00 16.61 15.18
N ALA A 295 9.51 17.79 15.51
CA ALA A 295 10.53 17.96 16.55
C ALA A 295 10.06 17.53 17.95
N LYS A 296 8.76 17.33 18.16
CA LYS A 296 8.14 16.83 19.41
C LYS A 296 7.84 15.32 19.33
N PHE A 297 8.39 14.62 18.35
CA PHE A 297 8.16 13.19 18.10
C PHE A 297 6.69 12.83 17.87
N LYS A 298 5.90 13.77 17.34
CA LYS A 298 4.55 13.47 16.85
C LYS A 298 4.64 13.04 15.39
N PRO A 299 4.14 11.85 15.03
CA PRO A 299 4.03 11.44 13.63
C PRO A 299 2.83 12.11 12.97
N TRP A 300 3.01 12.48 11.70
CA TRP A 300 2.03 13.13 10.84
C TRP A 300 1.90 12.38 9.52
N LEU A 301 0.68 12.04 9.13
CA LEU A 301 0.39 11.49 7.81
C LEU A 301 0.51 12.58 6.75
N LEU A 302 1.34 12.34 5.74
CA LEU A 302 1.48 13.24 4.58
C LEU A 302 0.63 12.78 3.39
N GLU A 303 0.71 11.50 3.04
CA GLU A 303 -0.01 10.89 1.93
C GLU A 303 -0.02 9.36 2.06
N VAL A 304 -0.93 8.71 1.33
CA VAL A 304 -0.95 7.25 1.14
C VAL A 304 -0.79 6.98 -0.36
N ASN A 305 0.24 6.24 -0.72
CA ASN A 305 0.51 5.86 -2.09
C ASN A 305 -0.07 4.47 -2.38
N TYR A 306 -0.95 4.36 -3.37
CA TYR A 306 -1.22 3.07 -4.01
C TYR A 306 -0.05 2.71 -4.92
N SER A 307 0.26 1.42 -5.08
CA SER A 307 1.38 0.96 -5.93
C SER A 307 2.70 1.70 -5.64
N PRO A 308 3.25 1.63 -4.41
CA PRO A 308 4.48 2.35 -4.07
C PRO A 308 5.64 1.95 -5.00
N ALA A 309 6.48 2.92 -5.37
CA ALA A 309 7.56 2.69 -6.34
C ALA A 309 8.55 1.59 -5.92
N LEU A 310 8.67 0.56 -6.77
CA LEU A 310 9.53 -0.61 -6.53
C LEU A 310 10.91 -0.53 -7.21
N THR A 311 11.30 0.62 -7.76
CA THR A 311 12.62 0.85 -8.38
C THR A 311 13.76 0.70 -7.38
N LEU A 312 14.90 0.17 -7.82
CA LEU A 312 16.09 -0.08 -7.00
C LEU A 312 17.17 0.96 -7.30
N ASP A 313 17.17 2.10 -6.58
CA ASP A 313 18.12 3.20 -6.84
C ASP A 313 19.40 3.08 -6.00
N CYS A 314 19.35 2.42 -4.84
CA CYS A 314 20.47 2.28 -3.91
C CYS A 314 20.38 1.00 -3.08
N GLN A 315 21.43 0.70 -2.30
CA GLN A 315 21.50 -0.51 -1.47
C GLN A 315 20.32 -0.64 -0.49
N ALA A 316 19.84 0.47 0.08
CA ALA A 316 18.67 0.44 0.97
C ALA A 316 17.38 0.02 0.22
N ASP A 317 17.21 0.41 -1.06
CA ASP A 317 16.08 -0.08 -1.85
C ASP A 317 16.19 -1.58 -2.11
N ILE A 318 17.39 -2.07 -2.45
CA ILE A 318 17.63 -3.49 -2.74
C ILE A 318 17.32 -4.36 -1.50
N SER A 319 17.88 -3.98 -0.34
CA SER A 319 17.71 -4.75 0.89
C SER A 319 16.26 -4.81 1.39
N VAL A 320 15.47 -3.76 1.11
CA VAL A 320 14.08 -3.66 1.59
C VAL A 320 13.11 -4.23 0.57
N LYS A 321 13.19 -3.81 -0.70
CA LYS A 321 12.11 -4.01 -1.67
C LYS A 321 12.05 -5.42 -2.23
N LYS A 322 13.19 -6.08 -2.46
CA LYS A 322 13.20 -7.47 -2.96
C LYS A 322 12.50 -8.39 -1.96
N LYS A 323 12.85 -8.25 -0.68
CA LYS A 323 12.19 -8.97 0.41
C LYS A 323 10.73 -8.57 0.58
N LEU A 324 10.41 -7.28 0.55
CA LEU A 324 9.03 -6.79 0.63
C LEU A 324 8.13 -7.45 -0.43
N VAL A 325 8.57 -7.48 -1.69
CA VAL A 325 7.80 -8.08 -2.79
C VAL A 325 7.62 -9.57 -2.54
N SER A 326 8.69 -10.28 -2.18
CA SER A 326 8.63 -11.69 -1.78
C SER A 326 7.57 -11.93 -0.70
N ASP A 327 7.59 -11.14 0.38
CA ASP A 327 6.68 -11.28 1.51
C ASP A 327 5.23 -10.90 1.14
N VAL A 328 5.01 -10.01 0.17
CA VAL A 328 3.67 -9.74 -0.39
C VAL A 328 3.15 -10.94 -1.17
N ILE A 329 4.00 -11.63 -1.94
CA ILE A 329 3.60 -12.87 -2.62
C ILE A 329 3.22 -13.95 -1.60
N ASP A 330 3.93 -14.04 -0.47
CA ASP A 330 3.56 -14.96 0.64
C ASP A 330 2.20 -14.58 1.26
N MET A 331 1.89 -13.28 1.36
CA MET A 331 0.59 -12.79 1.83
C MET A 331 -0.60 -13.22 0.94
N MET A 332 -0.35 -13.52 -0.34
CA MET A 332 -1.37 -14.02 -1.26
C MET A 332 -1.82 -15.45 -0.92
N ASN A 333 -1.02 -16.18 -0.13
CA ASN A 333 -1.32 -17.50 0.43
C ASN A 333 -1.77 -18.54 -0.61
N TYR A 334 -0.97 -18.71 -1.66
CA TYR A 334 -1.21 -19.74 -2.68
C TYR A 334 -0.95 -21.15 -2.13
N THR A 335 -1.83 -22.07 -2.49
CA THR A 335 -1.79 -23.49 -2.11
C THR A 335 -1.49 -24.36 -3.33
N LEU A 336 -1.22 -25.65 -3.10
CA LEU A 336 -1.12 -26.63 -4.17
C LEU A 336 -2.39 -26.69 -5.04
N THR A 337 -3.57 -26.50 -4.43
CA THR A 337 -4.84 -26.51 -5.17
C THR A 337 -4.92 -25.37 -6.19
N ASP A 338 -4.43 -24.18 -5.83
CA ASP A 338 -4.39 -23.04 -6.74
C ASP A 338 -3.49 -23.31 -7.96
N SER A 339 -2.42 -24.10 -7.78
CA SER A 339 -1.51 -24.48 -8.87
C SER A 339 -2.16 -25.37 -9.94
N LEU A 340 -3.18 -26.13 -9.54
CA LEU A 340 -3.94 -26.98 -10.46
C LEU A 340 -4.98 -26.17 -11.24
N ARG A 341 -5.28 -24.94 -10.81
CA ARG A 341 -6.26 -24.01 -11.41
C ARG A 341 -7.56 -24.75 -11.75
N ASP A 342 -8.10 -24.58 -12.94
CA ASP A 342 -9.36 -25.17 -13.36
C ASP A 342 -9.42 -26.72 -13.22
N ARG A 343 -8.28 -27.41 -13.33
CA ARG A 343 -8.21 -28.88 -13.14
C ARG A 343 -8.58 -29.32 -11.72
N ALA A 344 -8.34 -28.50 -10.70
CA ALA A 344 -8.77 -28.77 -9.34
C ALA A 344 -10.27 -28.50 -9.13
N TYR A 345 -10.80 -27.44 -9.75
CA TYR A 345 -12.14 -26.94 -9.45
C TYR A 345 -13.24 -27.50 -10.37
N ARG A 346 -12.92 -28.05 -11.56
CA ARG A 346 -13.89 -28.81 -12.39
C ARG A 346 -14.43 -30.05 -11.68
N LYS A 347 -13.63 -30.73 -10.84
CA LYS A 347 -14.08 -31.89 -10.04
C LYS A 347 -15.10 -31.54 -8.95
N HIS A 348 -15.24 -30.26 -8.62
CA HIS A 348 -16.14 -29.77 -7.57
C HIS A 348 -17.33 -28.93 -8.09
N ARG A 349 -17.61 -28.96 -9.42
CA ARG A 349 -18.73 -28.20 -10.03
C ARG A 349 -20.13 -28.58 -9.54
N TYR A 350 -20.27 -29.62 -8.70
CA TYR A 350 -21.47 -29.85 -7.88
C TYR A 350 -21.24 -29.35 -6.44
N LYS A 351 -21.26 -28.03 -6.23
CA LYS A 351 -21.91 -27.33 -5.09
C LYS A 351 -21.36 -25.90 -4.91
N GLN A 352 -22.27 -24.97 -5.21
CA GLN A 352 -22.40 -23.58 -4.79
C GLN A 352 -21.44 -22.49 -5.34
N PRO A 353 -22.01 -21.41 -5.94
CA PRO A 353 -21.29 -20.17 -6.24
C PRO A 353 -20.89 -19.41 -4.96
N CYS A 354 -19.73 -18.76 -5.04
CA CYS A 354 -19.14 -17.90 -4.01
C CYS A 354 -19.81 -16.51 -3.94
N PHE A 355 -21.14 -16.41 -3.99
CA PHE A 355 -21.83 -15.12 -3.79
C PHE A 355 -23.28 -15.35 -3.35
N LYS A 356 -23.63 -14.90 -2.14
CA LYS A 356 -25.03 -14.70 -1.73
C LYS A 356 -25.41 -13.26 -2.07
N ALA A 357 -26.13 -13.08 -3.17
CA ALA A 357 -26.83 -11.83 -3.43
C ALA A 357 -28.06 -11.79 -2.50
N ASN A 358 -28.10 -10.86 -1.55
CA ASN A 358 -29.34 -10.52 -0.86
C ASN A 358 -30.14 -9.59 -1.76
N HIS A 359 -31.15 -10.12 -2.45
CA HIS A 359 -32.25 -9.32 -2.98
C HIS A 359 -33.58 -9.91 -2.50
N PRO A 360 -34.50 -9.11 -1.94
CA PRO A 360 -35.85 -9.57 -1.65
C PRO A 360 -36.62 -9.71 -2.96
N SER A 361 -37.14 -10.92 -3.18
CA SER A 361 -37.97 -11.31 -4.31
C SER A 361 -39.36 -10.65 -4.27
N ALA A 362 -39.78 -10.07 -5.40
CA ALA A 362 -41.17 -9.74 -5.69
C ALA A 362 -41.65 -10.61 -6.89
N PRO A 363 -42.94 -10.99 -6.94
CA PRO A 363 -43.38 -12.16 -7.70
C PRO A 363 -43.63 -11.88 -9.18
N VAL A 364 -43.35 -12.90 -9.98
CA VAL A 364 -43.69 -13.01 -11.41
C VAL A 364 -45.19 -13.27 -11.53
N LEU A 365 -45.89 -12.49 -12.35
CA LEU A 365 -47.19 -12.87 -12.90
C LEU A 365 -47.04 -13.10 -14.40
N SER A 366 -47.30 -14.34 -14.80
CA SER A 366 -47.40 -14.82 -16.18
C SER A 366 -48.79 -14.55 -16.75
N THR A 367 -48.88 -14.11 -18.01
CA THR A 367 -49.94 -14.55 -18.94
C THR A 367 -49.50 -14.42 -20.40
N LEU A 368 -49.87 -15.45 -21.17
CA LEU A 368 -49.66 -15.66 -22.60
C LEU A 368 -50.57 -14.77 -23.48
N ASN A 369 -50.12 -14.41 -24.69
CA ASN A 369 -50.53 -15.01 -25.99
C ASN A 369 -50.52 -14.03 -27.19
N HIS A 370 -49.98 -14.56 -28.30
CA HIS A 370 -50.22 -14.30 -29.73
C HIS A 370 -50.88 -12.99 -30.23
N GLN A 371 -50.24 -12.38 -31.24
CA GLN A 371 -50.78 -12.39 -32.62
C GLN A 371 -49.78 -11.89 -33.69
N LYS A 372 -49.81 -12.59 -34.83
CA LYS A 372 -49.12 -12.32 -36.11
C LYS A 372 -49.61 -11.02 -36.77
N LYS A 373 -48.72 -10.31 -37.46
CA LYS A 373 -49.10 -9.53 -38.66
C LYS A 373 -47.96 -9.45 -39.68
N LYS A 374 -48.19 -10.08 -40.84
CA LYS A 374 -47.48 -9.88 -42.11
C LYS A 374 -47.97 -8.58 -42.78
N ARG A 375 -47.08 -7.89 -43.49
CA ARG A 375 -47.26 -7.09 -44.74
C ARG A 375 -45.99 -6.22 -44.86
N GLY A 376 -45.37 -5.97 -46.01
CA GLY A 376 -45.65 -6.24 -47.42
C GLY A 376 -44.55 -5.54 -48.22
N ASN A 377 -44.12 -6.18 -49.30
CA ASN A 377 -43.03 -5.79 -50.19
C ASN A 377 -43.47 -4.67 -51.16
N LYS A 378 -42.61 -3.68 -51.47
CA LYS A 378 -42.56 -2.93 -52.73
C LYS A 378 -41.16 -2.33 -52.92
N GLY A 379 -40.55 -2.58 -54.08
CA GLY A 379 -39.20 -2.12 -54.45
C GLY A 379 -39.18 -1.06 -55.56
N SER A 380 -37.97 -0.66 -55.93
CA SER A 380 -37.48 -0.23 -57.27
C SER A 380 -36.01 0.20 -57.10
N HIS A 381 -35.05 -0.54 -57.70
CA HIS A 381 -34.25 -0.21 -58.91
C HIS A 381 -33.43 1.10 -58.79
N THR A 382 -32.11 1.16 -59.02
CA THR A 382 -31.38 0.88 -60.29
C THR A 382 -29.85 0.87 -60.02
N GLN A 383 -29.10 -0.23 -60.28
CA GLN A 383 -28.02 -0.46 -61.29
C GLN A 383 -26.76 0.46 -61.24
N ILE A 384 -25.49 0.12 -61.55
CA ILE A 384 -24.64 -1.02 -62.04
C ILE A 384 -23.17 -0.48 -61.90
N LEU A 385 -22.20 -1.09 -61.16
CA LEU A 385 -21.04 -1.92 -61.61
C LEU A 385 -20.10 -1.32 -62.72
N PRO A 386 -18.85 -1.80 -62.97
CA PRO A 386 -17.63 -1.99 -62.15
C PRO A 386 -16.28 -1.72 -62.91
N LEU A 387 -15.14 -2.18 -62.31
CA LEU A 387 -13.81 -2.52 -62.90
C LEU A 387 -12.72 -1.43 -63.07
N LEU A 388 -11.54 -1.61 -62.43
CA LEU A 388 -10.33 -2.21 -63.06
C LEU A 388 -9.12 -2.28 -62.10
N LYS A 389 -8.39 -3.40 -62.23
CA LYS A 389 -7.08 -3.70 -61.62
C LYS A 389 -5.96 -2.87 -62.29
N THR A 390 -4.86 -2.64 -61.58
CA THR A 390 -3.50 -2.90 -62.11
C THR A 390 -2.50 -3.12 -60.97
N SER A 391 -1.59 -4.05 -61.21
CA SER A 391 -0.43 -4.39 -60.39
C SER A 391 0.78 -3.57 -60.83
N HIS A 392 1.75 -3.31 -59.96
CA HIS A 392 3.18 -3.46 -60.30
C HIS A 392 4.04 -3.55 -59.02
N GLN A 393 4.98 -4.48 -59.07
CA GLN A 393 6.05 -4.74 -58.10
C GLN A 393 7.39 -4.15 -58.63
N PRO A 394 8.53 -4.26 -57.92
CA PRO A 394 9.40 -3.13 -57.57
C PRO A 394 10.72 -3.06 -58.36
N GLU A 395 11.42 -1.92 -58.28
CA GLU A 395 12.81 -1.79 -58.71
C GLU A 395 13.78 -1.47 -57.55
N LYS A 396 14.90 -2.19 -57.59
CA LYS A 396 16.06 -2.11 -56.70
C LYS A 396 17.01 -1.02 -57.19
N THR A 397 17.61 -0.26 -56.28
CA THR A 397 18.96 0.27 -56.54
C THR A 397 19.85 0.18 -55.30
N LYS A 398 21.06 -0.34 -55.53
CA LYS A 398 22.12 -0.64 -54.57
C LYS A 398 22.85 0.62 -54.11
N ARG A 399 23.32 0.67 -52.86
CA ARG A 399 24.59 1.33 -52.52
C ARG A 399 25.34 0.64 -51.36
N GLY A 400 26.52 0.16 -51.73
CA GLY A 400 27.78 -0.06 -51.00
C GLY A 400 27.84 -0.20 -49.48
N LYS A 401 28.35 -1.36 -49.04
CA LYS A 401 29.02 -1.62 -47.76
C LYS A 401 30.49 -1.14 -47.80
N LEU A 402 31.03 -0.65 -46.68
CA LEU A 402 32.35 -1.02 -46.11
C LEU A 402 32.38 -0.54 -44.64
N LYS A 403 32.14 -1.45 -43.68
CA LYS A 403 33.09 -2.12 -42.78
C LYS A 403 33.72 -1.22 -41.70
N GLN A 404 33.32 -1.45 -40.45
CA GLN A 404 34.27 -1.49 -39.34
C GLN A 404 33.93 -2.72 -38.47
N ARG A 405 34.91 -3.62 -38.37
CA ARG A 405 34.93 -4.82 -37.55
C ARG A 405 35.37 -4.46 -36.13
N ASP A 406 35.14 -5.41 -35.23
CA ASP A 406 35.81 -5.65 -33.94
C ASP A 406 35.19 -4.98 -32.70
N LEU A 407 34.27 -5.68 -32.02
CA LEU A 407 34.36 -6.03 -30.58
C LEU A 407 33.15 -6.86 -30.08
N GLU A 408 32.89 -8.05 -30.64
CA GLU A 408 31.95 -9.02 -30.03
C GLU A 408 32.52 -10.43 -30.12
N ALA A 409 33.52 -10.71 -29.28
CA ALA A 409 34.00 -12.06 -29.01
C ALA A 409 34.75 -12.07 -27.68
N ASN A 410 34.02 -11.96 -26.56
CA ASN A 410 34.49 -12.42 -25.24
C ASN A 410 33.37 -12.22 -24.20
N TYR A 411 32.36 -13.11 -24.19
CA TYR A 411 31.65 -13.46 -22.94
C TYR A 411 30.82 -14.75 -23.07
N GLN A 412 31.39 -15.77 -23.70
CA GLN A 412 30.81 -17.13 -23.70
C GLN A 412 31.91 -18.15 -23.54
N ARG A 413 32.29 -18.45 -22.29
CA ARG A 413 32.80 -19.76 -21.81
C ARG A 413 33.35 -19.62 -20.39
N SER A 414 32.55 -20.00 -19.41
CA SER A 414 32.97 -20.72 -18.20
C SER A 414 31.86 -20.74 -17.16
N PHE A 415 30.88 -21.64 -17.30
CA PHE A 415 30.20 -22.24 -16.15
C PHE A 415 29.79 -23.66 -16.52
N THR A 416 30.76 -24.56 -16.38
CA THR A 416 30.52 -26.00 -16.24
C THR A 416 29.63 -26.23 -15.03
N ARG A 417 28.46 -26.82 -15.26
CA ARG A 417 27.49 -27.25 -14.25
C ARG A 417 28.12 -28.26 -13.28
N PRO A 418 28.02 -28.07 -11.96
CA PRO A 418 27.92 -29.20 -11.05
C PRO A 418 26.45 -29.63 -10.99
N ALA A 419 26.18 -30.86 -11.40
CA ALA A 419 24.91 -31.53 -11.16
C ALA A 419 24.75 -31.78 -9.65
N ALA A 420 24.23 -30.80 -8.93
CA ALA A 420 23.67 -31.00 -7.60
C ALA A 420 22.15 -30.96 -7.74
N SER A 421 21.48 -32.08 -7.46
CA SER A 421 20.02 -32.12 -7.39
C SER A 421 19.57 -31.30 -6.18
N TRP A 422 19.29 -30.02 -6.39
CA TRP A 422 18.65 -29.17 -5.40
C TRP A 422 17.20 -29.62 -5.27
N LYS A 423 16.93 -30.51 -4.31
CA LYS A 423 15.57 -30.75 -3.84
C LYS A 423 15.02 -29.41 -3.33
N LEU A 424 13.89 -28.99 -3.88
CA LEU A 424 13.14 -27.81 -3.47
C LEU A 424 13.04 -27.76 -1.94
N PRO A 425 13.47 -26.67 -1.28
CA PRO A 425 13.18 -26.46 0.14
C PRO A 425 11.66 -26.47 0.33
N ASN A 426 11.19 -27.24 1.32
CA ASN A 426 9.77 -27.41 1.64
C ASN A 426 9.03 -26.07 1.67
N ILE A 427 8.19 -25.85 0.66
CA ILE A 427 7.27 -24.70 0.50
C ILE A 427 6.16 -24.71 1.58
N TYR A 428 6.15 -25.71 2.47
CA TYR A 428 5.11 -25.91 3.48
C TYR A 428 5.59 -25.47 4.86
N ARG A 429 5.76 -24.17 5.07
CA ARG A 429 5.56 -23.63 6.42
C ARG A 429 4.06 -23.37 6.56
N TYR A 430 3.33 -24.38 7.04
CA TYR A 430 1.98 -24.16 7.55
C TYR A 430 2.06 -23.03 8.59
N CYS A 431 1.56 -21.84 8.25
CA CYS A 431 1.17 -20.89 9.28
C CYS A 431 0.08 -21.59 10.08
N LYS A 432 0.41 -22.06 11.28
CA LYS A 432 -0.59 -22.61 12.21
C LYS A 432 -1.56 -21.48 12.51
N PHE A 433 -2.76 -21.56 11.94
CA PHE A 433 -3.83 -20.64 12.26
C PHE A 433 -4.48 -21.08 13.56
N ALA A 434 -4.42 -20.22 14.57
CA ALA A 434 -5.18 -20.43 15.80
C ALA A 434 -6.69 -20.36 15.48
N LYS A 435 -7.45 -21.28 16.06
CA LYS A 435 -8.91 -21.34 15.91
C LYS A 435 -9.56 -20.96 17.22
N TRP A 436 -10.49 -20.01 17.20
CA TRP A 436 -11.35 -19.68 18.33
C TRP A 436 -12.81 -19.78 17.88
N ASN A 437 -13.62 -20.64 18.51
CA ASN A 437 -15.03 -20.86 18.15
C ASN A 437 -15.29 -21.09 16.64
N GLY A 438 -14.40 -21.83 15.96
CA GLY A 438 -14.48 -22.08 14.51
C GLY A 438 -14.06 -20.89 13.63
N GLN A 439 -13.70 -19.75 14.21
CA GLN A 439 -13.20 -18.57 13.51
C GLN A 439 -11.67 -18.60 13.38
N HIS A 440 -11.20 -18.17 12.21
CA HIS A 440 -9.80 -18.19 11.83
C HIS A 440 -9.10 -16.88 12.21
N ILE A 441 -8.17 -16.95 13.16
CA ILE A 441 -7.34 -15.79 13.54
C ILE A 441 -6.28 -15.59 12.45
N PRO A 442 -6.17 -14.40 11.81
CA PRO A 442 -5.11 -14.15 10.84
C PRO A 442 -3.74 -14.33 11.48
N PRO A 443 -2.73 -14.87 10.78
CA PRO A 443 -1.42 -15.14 11.36
C PRO A 443 -0.79 -13.86 11.89
N VAL A 444 -0.04 -13.93 12.99
CA VAL A 444 0.64 -12.75 13.56
C VAL A 444 1.70 -12.20 12.60
N LYS A 445 2.32 -13.09 11.80
CA LYS A 445 3.42 -12.75 10.91
C LYS A 445 3.32 -13.51 9.58
N VAL A 446 3.63 -12.83 8.48
CA VAL A 446 3.82 -13.42 7.14
C VAL A 446 5.06 -12.78 6.52
N GLY A 447 6.13 -13.54 6.31
CA GLY A 447 7.43 -12.94 6.00
C GLY A 447 7.85 -11.96 7.10
N ASP A 448 8.29 -10.75 6.76
CA ASP A 448 8.53 -9.65 7.70
C ASP A 448 7.30 -8.70 7.86
N PHE A 449 6.11 -9.06 7.36
CA PHE A 449 4.87 -8.36 7.70
C PHE A 449 4.34 -8.80 9.06
N ILE A 450 4.06 -7.82 9.94
CA ILE A 450 3.48 -8.03 11.28
C ILE A 450 2.06 -7.52 11.30
N ARG A 451 1.13 -8.34 11.78
CA ARG A 451 -0.29 -7.99 11.91
C ARG A 451 -0.44 -6.87 12.93
N THR A 452 -0.96 -5.73 12.51
CA THR A 452 -1.27 -4.58 13.38
C THR A 452 -2.75 -4.42 13.65
N PHE A 453 -3.59 -5.03 12.79
CA PHE A 453 -5.02 -5.08 13.00
C PHE A 453 -5.60 -6.38 12.40
N PRO A 454 -6.54 -7.06 13.08
CA PRO A 454 -6.95 -6.80 14.46
C PRO A 454 -5.81 -7.14 15.43
N PHE A 455 -5.76 -6.44 16.57
CA PHE A 455 -4.70 -6.61 17.57
C PHE A 455 -5.17 -7.28 18.86
N ASN A 456 -6.48 -7.50 19.01
CA ASN A 456 -7.07 -8.29 20.08
C ASN A 456 -8.42 -8.88 19.63
N ARG A 457 -9.04 -9.68 20.50
CA ARG A 457 -10.33 -10.31 20.21
C ARG A 457 -11.46 -9.29 19.99
N ALA A 458 -11.45 -8.16 20.73
CA ALA A 458 -12.46 -7.11 20.61
C ALA A 458 -12.44 -6.46 19.22
N THR A 459 -11.26 -6.07 18.75
CA THR A 459 -11.08 -5.49 17.41
C THR A 459 -11.33 -6.49 16.28
N LEU A 460 -11.01 -7.78 16.49
CA LEU A 460 -11.38 -8.83 15.53
C LEU A 460 -12.91 -8.92 15.39
N LYS A 461 -13.64 -9.05 16.51
CA LYS A 461 -15.12 -9.09 16.50
C LYS A 461 -15.73 -7.83 15.89
N ALA A 462 -15.25 -6.65 16.30
CA ALA A 462 -15.73 -5.36 15.80
C ALA A 462 -15.45 -5.15 14.30
N SER A 463 -14.52 -5.90 13.72
CA SER A 463 -14.24 -5.88 12.28
C SER A 463 -15.03 -6.91 11.46
N GLN A 464 -15.76 -7.82 12.11
CA GLN A 464 -16.56 -8.84 11.45
C GLN A 464 -17.95 -8.31 11.12
N HIS A 465 -18.57 -8.85 10.07
CA HIS A 465 -19.91 -8.48 9.60
C HIS A 465 -20.03 -6.98 9.30
N GLU A 466 -20.62 -6.21 10.20
CA GLU A 466 -20.74 -4.76 10.12
C GLU A 466 -19.66 -4.12 11.01
N LEU A 467 -18.88 -3.21 10.42
CA LEU A 467 -17.71 -2.62 11.09
C LEU A 467 -18.12 -1.69 12.24
N ASP A 468 -17.91 -2.14 13.48
CA ASP A 468 -18.09 -1.32 14.68
C ASP A 468 -16.86 -0.44 14.93
N ILE A 469 -16.86 0.72 14.29
CA ILE A 469 -15.79 1.71 14.42
C ILE A 469 -15.68 2.20 15.87
N ARG A 470 -16.77 2.33 16.63
CA ARG A 470 -16.72 2.90 18.00
C ARG A 470 -15.93 1.99 18.94
N THR A 471 -16.21 0.69 18.92
CA THR A 471 -15.47 -0.30 19.70
C THR A 471 -13.99 -0.30 19.31
N ILE A 472 -13.68 -0.26 18.01
CA ILE A 472 -12.28 -0.19 17.54
C ILE A 472 -11.56 1.06 18.08
N LEU A 473 -12.22 2.22 18.06
CA LEU A 473 -11.63 3.47 18.55
C LEU A 473 -11.37 3.43 20.06
N GLN A 474 -12.26 2.83 20.85
CA GLN A 474 -12.08 2.66 22.30
C GLN A 474 -10.85 1.78 22.60
N GLU A 475 -10.69 0.68 21.87
CA GLU A 475 -9.54 -0.23 22.00
C GLU A 475 -8.22 0.47 21.63
N ILE A 476 -8.21 1.26 20.55
CA ILE A 476 -7.04 2.07 20.15
C ILE A 476 -6.64 3.07 21.25
N GLN A 477 -7.61 3.75 21.85
CA GLN A 477 -7.37 4.71 22.93
C GLN A 477 -6.85 4.02 24.20
N SER A 478 -7.46 2.89 24.57
CA SER A 478 -7.04 2.07 25.72
C SER A 478 -5.59 1.64 25.59
N LEU A 479 -5.22 1.04 24.45
CA LEU A 479 -3.86 0.59 24.17
C LEU A 479 -2.84 1.74 24.21
N THR A 480 -3.20 2.88 23.62
CA THR A 480 -2.33 4.07 23.60
C THR A 480 -2.14 4.64 25.02
N GLY A 481 -3.21 4.70 25.81
CA GLY A 481 -3.17 5.19 27.19
C GLY A 481 -2.28 4.33 28.10
N GLN A 482 -2.32 3.00 27.93
CA GLN A 482 -1.47 2.08 28.68
C GLN A 482 0.03 2.33 28.43
N LEU A 483 0.40 2.55 27.17
CA LEU A 483 1.79 2.82 26.77
C LEU A 483 2.28 4.20 27.23
N VAL A 484 1.42 5.22 27.24
CA VAL A 484 1.77 6.56 27.74
C VAL A 484 2.00 6.53 29.26
N LEU A 485 1.18 5.78 30.01
CA LEU A 485 1.27 5.70 31.47
C LEU A 485 2.41 4.79 31.98
N GLY A 486 3.24 4.23 31.09
CA GLY A 486 4.34 3.34 31.47
C GLY A 486 3.88 2.05 32.17
N LYS A 487 2.58 1.74 32.14
CA LYS A 487 2.05 0.46 32.62
C LYS A 487 2.32 -0.56 31.52
N GLY A 488 3.57 -1.04 31.43
CA GLY A 488 3.83 -2.34 30.81
C GLY A 488 2.89 -3.38 31.41
N HIS A 489 2.52 -4.42 30.65
CA HIS A 489 1.66 -5.52 31.09
C HIS A 489 2.06 -6.07 32.47
N LYS A 490 1.59 -5.44 33.54
CA LYS A 490 1.42 -6.04 34.86
C LYS A 490 -0.06 -6.37 34.92
N MET A 491 -0.37 -7.59 34.53
CA MET A 491 -1.62 -8.25 34.86
C MET A 491 -1.74 -8.23 36.39
N LYS A 492 -2.37 -7.20 36.93
CA LYS A 492 -2.62 -7.08 38.37
C LYS A 492 -3.69 -8.11 38.71
N SER A 493 -3.26 -9.20 39.35
CA SER A 493 -4.09 -9.98 40.26
C SER A 493 -4.83 -9.01 41.18
N ARG A 494 -6.14 -8.89 40.98
CA ARG A 494 -7.04 -8.22 41.92
C ARG A 494 -7.64 -9.31 42.80
N ARG A 495 -7.53 -9.08 44.11
CA ARG A 495 -7.95 -9.93 45.22
C ARG A 495 -9.37 -10.45 45.06
N GLU A 496 -9.53 -11.64 45.62
CA GLU A 496 -10.70 -12.49 45.73
C GLU A 496 -11.98 -11.74 46.10
N GLU A 497 -13.00 -11.86 45.25
CA GLU A 497 -14.36 -12.15 45.67
C GLU A 497 -15.13 -12.75 44.49
N LYS A 498 -15.91 -13.80 44.80
CA LYS A 498 -16.53 -14.79 43.91
C LYS A 498 -17.32 -14.19 42.73
N VAL A 499 -16.86 -14.44 41.49
CA VAL A 499 -17.72 -14.81 40.35
C VAL A 499 -16.93 -15.72 39.41
N THR A 500 -17.47 -16.92 39.18
CA THR A 500 -17.00 -17.92 38.21
C THR A 500 -17.31 -17.47 36.78
N ALA A 501 -16.30 -17.12 35.98
CA ALA A 501 -16.30 -17.24 34.51
C ALA A 501 -14.93 -16.88 33.91
N ASP A 502 -14.38 -17.81 33.13
CA ASP A 502 -13.48 -17.62 31.99
C ASP A 502 -12.12 -16.92 32.21
N LYS A 503 -11.11 -17.69 32.66
CA LYS A 503 -9.70 -17.27 32.81
C LYS A 503 -8.75 -17.77 31.70
N ASP A 504 -9.28 -18.15 30.53
CA ASP A 504 -8.49 -18.59 29.36
C ASP A 504 -8.42 -17.54 28.22
N ALA A 505 -8.70 -16.26 28.51
CA ALA A 505 -9.20 -15.35 27.49
C ALA A 505 -8.19 -14.55 26.63
N ASP A 506 -6.87 -14.62 26.85
CA ASP A 506 -5.92 -13.69 26.17
C ASP A 506 -4.61 -14.32 25.65
N THR A 507 -4.49 -15.64 25.65
CA THR A 507 -3.27 -16.36 25.21
C THR A 507 -3.14 -16.53 23.68
N ASP A 508 -4.16 -16.18 22.90
CA ASP A 508 -4.20 -16.41 21.43
C ASP A 508 -3.70 -15.22 20.58
N PHE A 509 -3.62 -14.03 21.16
CA PHE A 509 -3.04 -12.85 20.51
C PHE A 509 -1.68 -12.62 21.14
N ASP A 510 -0.61 -13.09 20.48
CA ASP A 510 0.76 -12.74 20.88
C ASP A 510 0.87 -11.22 21.07
N SER A 511 1.55 -10.79 22.14
CA SER A 511 1.85 -9.39 22.38
C SER A 511 2.37 -8.77 21.07
N LEU A 512 1.84 -7.61 20.66
CA LEU A 512 2.27 -6.88 19.46
C LEU A 512 3.77 -6.58 19.54
N LEU A 513 4.60 -7.56 19.14
CA LEU A 513 6.06 -7.49 19.18
C LEU A 513 6.54 -6.68 17.98
N TRP A 514 6.30 -5.38 18.07
CA TRP A 514 7.08 -4.39 17.33
C TRP A 514 8.41 -4.24 18.05
N GLY A 515 9.39 -5.02 17.61
CA GLY A 515 10.77 -4.98 18.07
C GLY A 515 11.70 -5.68 17.07
N PRO A 516 13.02 -5.43 17.14
CA PRO A 516 14.01 -6.12 16.31
C PRO A 516 13.88 -7.64 16.45
N LYS A 517 14.44 -8.41 15.50
CA LYS A 517 14.39 -9.88 15.49
C LYS A 517 14.93 -10.53 16.79
N ASP A 518 15.71 -9.77 17.56
CA ASP A 518 16.12 -10.04 18.93
C ASP A 518 16.05 -8.73 19.75
N PRO A 519 14.95 -8.44 20.48
CA PRO A 519 14.96 -7.38 21.47
C PRO A 519 15.84 -7.81 22.66
N PRO A 520 16.69 -6.94 23.24
CA PRO A 520 17.30 -7.25 24.53
C PRO A 520 16.17 -7.60 25.50
N LEU A 521 16.32 -8.69 26.26
CA LEU A 521 15.33 -9.08 27.25
C LEU A 521 15.07 -7.89 28.17
N ILE A 522 13.81 -7.58 28.48
CA ILE A 522 13.46 -6.47 29.41
C ILE A 522 14.20 -6.61 30.75
N SER A 523 14.59 -7.83 31.13
CA SER A 523 15.43 -8.15 32.30
C SER A 523 16.90 -7.71 32.18
N GLN A 524 17.39 -7.39 30.99
CA GLN A 524 18.74 -6.88 30.71
C GLN A 524 18.79 -5.34 30.69
N CYS A 525 17.66 -4.66 30.49
CA CYS A 525 17.57 -3.19 30.50
C CYS A 525 17.46 -2.59 31.93
N PHE A 526 17.28 -3.43 32.96
CA PHE A 526 17.16 -3.02 34.36
C PHE A 526 18.08 -3.81 35.29
N LYS A 527 19.35 -4.00 34.90
CA LYS A 527 20.40 -4.28 35.89
C LYS A 527 21.06 -2.96 36.26
N SER A 528 20.70 -2.50 37.45
CA SER A 528 21.32 -1.39 38.17
C SER A 528 22.81 -1.63 38.36
N THR A 529 23.63 -0.69 37.89
CA THR A 529 24.69 -0.02 38.66
C THR A 529 24.94 1.32 38.03
#